data_AF-A0A2W7AWU5-F1
#
_entry.id   AF-A0A2W7AWU5-F1
#
_cell.length_a   1.000
_cell.length_b   1.000
_cell.length_c   1.000
_cell.angle_alpha   90.00
_cell.angle_beta   90.00
_cell.angle_gamma   90.00
#
_symmetry.space_group_name_H-M   'P 1'
#
loop_
_entity.id
_entity.type
_entity.pdbx_description
1 polymer ?
#
loop_
_entity_poly.entity_id
_entity_poly.type
_entity_poly.pdbx_seq_one_letter_code
_entity_poly.pdbx_strand_id
1 'polypeptide(L)'
;MSRNKDQSKNFATVSLSWLRAEQGGRKRPIGTADYAATAYFTEENVQLFSIILHFPAKIEGGLKLPTRTDIAEMNFLISDCVAPQLKEGMRFHVTEGGRVVADGEVLSVKLITRMSALSGRLKDWSQRKRNRVSLIEVKRNRLNHPALTKVIARKNIDQDISIEYEEFPIS
;
A
#
# COMPACT_ATOMS: atom_id res chain seq x y z
N MET A 1 4.67 -29.70 -11.79
CA MET A 1 5.50 -28.74 -11.03
C MET A 1 4.74 -27.42 -10.94
N SER A 2 3.97 -27.19 -9.87
CA SER A 2 3.23 -25.93 -9.69
C SER A 2 4.00 -25.04 -8.73
N ARG A 3 4.49 -23.89 -9.21
CA ARG A 3 5.12 -22.87 -8.36
C ARG A 3 4.03 -22.29 -7.47
N ASN A 4 4.18 -22.42 -6.15
CA ASN A 4 3.53 -21.54 -5.19
C ASN A 4 4.03 -20.11 -5.50
N LYS A 5 3.34 -19.40 -6.40
CA LYS A 5 3.48 -17.95 -6.52
C LYS A 5 2.98 -17.41 -5.19
N ASP A 6 3.89 -16.90 -4.36
CA ASP A 6 3.53 -16.00 -3.26
C ASP A 6 2.67 -14.90 -3.88
N GLN A 7 1.35 -14.98 -3.65
CA GLN A 7 0.44 -13.94 -4.10
C GLN A 7 0.65 -12.75 -3.16
N SER A 8 1.46 -11.79 -3.61
CA SER A 8 1.44 -10.45 -3.03
C SER A 8 0.06 -9.87 -3.27
N LYS A 9 -0.69 -9.63 -2.21
CA LYS A 9 -1.96 -8.91 -2.34
C LYS A 9 -1.67 -7.43 -2.18
N ASN A 10 -1.98 -6.66 -3.21
CA ASN A 10 -1.91 -5.20 -3.18
C ASN A 10 -3.29 -4.64 -2.90
N PHE A 11 -3.34 -3.70 -1.98
CA PHE A 11 -4.54 -2.97 -1.60
C PHE A 11 -4.24 -1.48 -1.69
N ALA A 12 -5.23 -0.68 -2.05
CA ALA A 12 -5.09 0.76 -2.06
C ALA A 12 -6.25 1.41 -1.30
N THR A 13 -5.97 2.42 -0.46
CA THR A 13 -7.03 3.31 0.00
C THR A 13 -7.28 4.32 -1.11
N VAL A 14 -8.54 4.51 -1.49
CA VAL A 14 -8.92 5.43 -2.59
C VAL A 14 -9.99 6.40 -2.15
N SER A 15 -9.97 7.60 -2.73
CA SER A 15 -11.11 8.52 -2.74
C SER A 15 -11.90 8.36 -4.03
N LEU A 16 -13.20 8.62 -3.98
CA LEU A 16 -14.13 8.46 -5.10
C LEU A 16 -15.06 9.67 -5.21
N SER A 17 -15.22 10.16 -6.44
CA SER A 17 -16.21 11.16 -6.83
C SER A 17 -17.19 10.54 -7.82
N TRP A 18 -18.37 10.18 -7.33
CA TRP A 18 -19.41 9.57 -8.16
C TRP A 18 -19.97 10.57 -9.16
N LEU A 19 -20.01 10.18 -10.44
CA LEU A 19 -20.64 10.98 -11.47
C LEU A 19 -22.14 11.03 -11.23
N ARG A 20 -22.78 12.14 -11.63
CA ARG A 20 -24.23 12.23 -11.63
C ARG A 20 -24.82 11.34 -12.72
N ALA A 21 -26.10 10.96 -12.57
CA ALA A 21 -26.77 10.09 -13.53
C ALA A 21 -26.77 10.67 -14.96
N GLU A 22 -26.85 12.01 -15.08
CA GLU A 22 -26.83 12.74 -16.35
C GLU A 22 -25.45 12.71 -17.02
N GLN A 23 -24.40 12.44 -16.26
CA GLN A 23 -23.00 12.35 -16.72
C GLN A 23 -22.56 10.90 -16.95
N GLY A 24 -23.48 9.93 -16.90
CA GLY A 24 -23.18 8.50 -17.07
C GLY A 24 -23.06 7.72 -15.75
N GLY A 25 -23.15 8.40 -14.61
CA GLY A 25 -23.12 7.80 -13.28
C GLY A 25 -24.30 6.89 -12.96
N ARG A 26 -24.28 6.32 -11.76
CA ARG A 26 -25.33 5.39 -11.32
C ARG A 26 -26.63 6.14 -11.04
N LYS A 27 -27.75 5.61 -11.53
CA LYS A 27 -29.11 6.09 -11.19
C LYS A 27 -29.52 5.76 -9.75
N ARG A 28 -28.90 4.74 -9.16
CA ARG A 28 -29.16 4.28 -7.79
C ARG A 28 -27.86 4.30 -7.00
N PRO A 29 -27.89 4.72 -5.72
CA PRO A 29 -26.71 4.70 -4.87
C PRO A 29 -26.20 3.27 -4.67
N ILE A 30 -24.98 3.16 -4.18
CA ILE A 30 -24.42 1.87 -3.76
C ILE A 30 -25.15 1.42 -2.49
N GLY A 31 -25.77 0.23 -2.57
CA GLY A 31 -26.58 -0.32 -1.48
C GLY A 31 -25.83 -1.31 -0.58
N THR A 32 -24.61 -1.70 -0.93
CA THR A 32 -23.81 -2.72 -0.24
C THR A 32 -22.44 -2.18 0.11
N ALA A 33 -21.84 -2.71 1.17
CA ALA A 33 -20.49 -2.33 1.58
C ALA A 33 -19.40 -2.73 0.59
N ASP A 34 -19.67 -3.73 -0.25
CA ASP A 34 -18.72 -4.20 -1.25
C ASP A 34 -19.30 -3.94 -2.64
N TYR A 35 -18.45 -3.48 -3.56
CA TYR A 35 -18.84 -3.11 -4.92
C TYR A 35 -17.78 -3.54 -5.92
N ALA A 36 -18.16 -4.44 -6.84
CA ALA A 36 -17.29 -4.94 -7.89
C ALA A 36 -17.47 -4.14 -9.18
N ALA A 37 -16.36 -3.76 -9.81
CA ALA A 37 -16.35 -2.95 -11.02
C ALA A 37 -15.08 -3.19 -11.85
N THR A 38 -14.97 -2.50 -12.98
CA THR A 38 -13.71 -2.34 -13.70
C THR A 38 -13.16 -0.93 -13.50
N ALA A 39 -11.86 -0.74 -13.67
CA ALA A 39 -11.24 0.58 -13.61
C ALA A 39 -10.04 0.66 -14.55
N TYR A 40 -9.61 1.88 -14.86
CA TYR A 40 -8.37 2.16 -15.60
C TYR A 40 -7.74 3.45 -15.10
N PHE A 41 -6.42 3.55 -15.16
CA PHE A 41 -5.70 4.77 -14.79
C PHE A 41 -5.77 5.81 -15.92
N THR A 42 -5.81 7.10 -15.55
CA THR A 42 -5.99 8.20 -16.52
C THR A 42 -4.71 8.60 -17.25
N GLU A 43 -3.55 8.34 -16.66
CA GLU A 43 -2.25 8.84 -17.13
C GLU A 43 -1.45 7.83 -17.96
N GLU A 44 -1.93 6.59 -18.09
CA GLU A 44 -1.25 5.51 -18.82
C GLU A 44 -2.11 4.96 -19.96
N ASN A 45 -1.57 3.99 -20.73
CA ASN A 45 -2.36 3.24 -21.69
C ASN A 45 -3.62 2.70 -21.01
N VAL A 46 -4.79 2.95 -21.61
CA VAL A 46 -6.10 2.59 -21.08
C VAL A 46 -6.22 1.06 -21.01
N GLN A 47 -5.75 0.49 -19.91
CA GLN A 47 -5.86 -0.92 -19.58
C GLN A 47 -6.90 -1.07 -18.48
N LEU A 48 -8.00 -1.75 -18.80
CA LEU A 48 -9.00 -2.09 -17.81
C LEU A 48 -8.50 -3.20 -16.88
N PHE A 49 -8.76 -3.04 -15.59
CA PHE A 49 -8.55 -4.05 -14.56
C PHE A 49 -9.79 -4.17 -13.67
N SER A 50 -10.02 -5.37 -13.12
CA SER A 50 -11.15 -5.63 -12.22
C SER A 50 -10.80 -5.29 -10.78
N ILE A 51 -11.71 -4.55 -10.13
CA ILE A 51 -11.55 -4.11 -8.75
C ILE A 51 -12.73 -4.53 -7.88
N ILE A 52 -12.47 -4.61 -6.57
CA ILE A 52 -13.51 -4.64 -5.53
C ILE A 52 -13.26 -3.47 -4.60
N LEU A 53 -14.26 -2.61 -4.45
CA LEU A 53 -14.26 -1.50 -3.51
C LEU A 53 -14.97 -1.93 -2.23
N HIS A 54 -14.26 -1.83 -1.11
CA HIS A 54 -14.75 -2.11 0.23
C HIS A 54 -14.96 -0.79 0.97
N PHE A 55 -16.22 -0.40 1.13
CA PHE A 55 -16.61 0.81 1.86
C PHE A 55 -16.66 0.55 3.37
N PRO A 56 -16.30 1.56 4.19
CA PRO A 56 -16.64 1.56 5.60
C PRO A 56 -18.14 1.30 5.78
N ALA A 57 -18.50 0.40 6.68
CA ALA A 57 -19.87 -0.06 6.79
C ALA A 57 -20.27 -0.38 8.23
N LYS A 58 -21.57 -0.29 8.49
CA LYS A 58 -22.22 -0.72 9.73
C LYS A 58 -23.15 -1.90 9.43
N ILE A 59 -23.43 -2.69 10.46
CA ILE A 59 -24.38 -3.78 10.37
C ILE A 59 -25.74 -3.28 10.88
N GLU A 60 -26.76 -3.32 10.04
CA GLU A 60 -28.14 -2.98 10.40
C GLU A 60 -29.06 -4.09 9.93
N GLY A 61 -29.82 -4.71 10.84
CA GLY A 61 -30.73 -5.81 10.50
C GLY A 61 -30.04 -7.01 9.83
N GLY A 62 -28.76 -7.26 10.13
CA GLY A 62 -27.96 -8.31 9.51
C GLY A 62 -27.38 -7.96 8.12
N LEU A 63 -27.66 -6.76 7.60
CA LEU A 63 -27.11 -6.26 6.34
C LEU A 63 -25.92 -5.33 6.60
N LYS A 64 -24.84 -5.49 5.80
CA LYS A 64 -23.65 -4.64 5.84
C LYS A 64 -23.85 -3.44 4.91
N LEU A 65 -24.28 -2.31 5.50
CA LEU A 65 -24.61 -1.09 4.77
C LEU A 65 -23.45 -0.07 4.83
N PRO A 66 -23.06 0.53 3.70
CA PRO A 66 -21.97 1.50 3.68
C PRO A 66 -22.36 2.75 4.49
N THR A 67 -21.46 3.24 5.34
CA THR A 67 -21.64 4.51 6.08
C THR A 67 -21.24 5.71 5.25
N ARG A 68 -20.35 5.52 4.27
CA ARG A 68 -19.94 6.49 3.25
C ARG A 68 -19.43 5.76 2.01
N THR A 69 -19.48 6.41 0.85
CA THR A 69 -19.11 5.80 -0.45
C THR A 69 -18.03 6.58 -1.21
N ASP A 70 -17.46 7.61 -0.59
CA ASP A 70 -16.43 8.48 -1.15
C ASP A 70 -15.00 8.07 -0.76
N ILE A 71 -14.86 7.10 0.17
CA ILE A 71 -13.58 6.48 0.53
C ILE A 71 -13.77 4.96 0.59
N ALA A 72 -12.84 4.20 0.01
CA ALA A 72 -12.87 2.74 0.01
C ALA A 72 -11.46 2.13 0.10
N GLU A 73 -11.38 0.88 0.57
CA GLU A 73 -10.25 0.01 0.28
C GLU A 73 -10.50 -0.70 -1.07
N MET A 74 -9.56 -0.54 -1.99
CA MET A 74 -9.62 -1.09 -3.34
C MET A 74 -8.73 -2.33 -3.45
N ASN A 75 -9.35 -3.45 -3.80
CA ASN A 75 -8.68 -4.71 -4.09
C ASN A 75 -8.63 -4.92 -5.60
N PHE A 76 -7.54 -5.53 -6.07
CA PHE A 76 -7.38 -5.92 -7.47
C PHE A 76 -7.57 -7.42 -7.62
N LEU A 77 -8.36 -7.84 -8.61
CA LEU A 77 -8.57 -9.27 -8.87
C LEU A 77 -7.28 -9.94 -9.39
N ILE A 78 -6.50 -9.21 -10.20
CA ILE A 78 -5.20 -9.64 -10.72
C ILE A 78 -4.17 -8.55 -10.38
N SER A 79 -3.58 -8.62 -9.19
CA SER A 79 -2.66 -7.59 -8.70
C SER A 79 -1.41 -7.43 -9.57
N ASP A 80 -0.91 -8.52 -10.17
CA ASP A 80 0.31 -8.51 -11.01
C ASP A 80 0.24 -7.51 -12.18
N CYS A 81 -0.96 -7.27 -12.74
CA CYS A 81 -1.14 -6.35 -13.87
C CYS A 81 -1.16 -4.87 -13.47
N VAL A 82 -1.48 -4.58 -12.22
CA VAL A 82 -1.69 -3.21 -11.72
C VAL A 82 -0.49 -2.75 -10.87
N ALA A 83 0.16 -3.69 -10.18
CA ALA A 83 1.26 -3.44 -9.25
C ALA A 83 2.37 -2.51 -9.78
N PRO A 84 2.81 -2.61 -11.06
CA PRO A 84 3.88 -1.74 -11.56
C PRO A 84 3.47 -0.26 -11.69
N GLN A 85 2.18 -0.02 -11.89
CA GLN A 85 1.63 1.32 -12.13
C GLN A 85 1.18 1.96 -10.82
N LEU A 86 0.55 1.17 -9.93
CA LEU A 86 -0.12 1.64 -8.71
C LEU A 86 0.79 2.47 -7.78
N LYS A 87 0.49 3.77 -7.67
CA LYS A 87 1.18 4.74 -6.81
C LYS A 87 0.16 5.65 -6.13
N GLU A 88 0.55 6.25 -5.01
CA GLU A 88 -0.21 7.33 -4.37
C GLU A 88 -0.33 8.55 -5.31
N GLY A 89 -1.46 9.25 -5.25
CA GLY A 89 -1.82 10.37 -6.13
C GLY A 89 -2.32 9.96 -7.52
N MET A 90 -2.26 8.66 -7.88
CA MET A 90 -2.74 8.22 -9.18
C MET A 90 -4.24 8.40 -9.33
N ARG A 91 -4.63 8.97 -10.47
CA ARG A 91 -6.02 9.12 -10.87
C ARG A 91 -6.50 7.94 -11.71
N PHE A 92 -7.74 7.56 -11.49
CA PHE A 92 -8.39 6.47 -12.22
C PHE A 92 -9.87 6.75 -12.43
N HIS A 93 -10.46 6.03 -13.38
CA HIS A 93 -11.89 5.99 -13.59
C HIS A 93 -12.44 4.63 -13.20
N VAL A 94 -13.56 4.62 -12.47
CA VAL A 94 -14.36 3.41 -12.24
C VAL A 94 -15.39 3.29 -13.34
N THR A 95 -15.56 2.08 -13.85
CA THR A 95 -16.42 1.77 -14.99
C THR A 95 -17.37 0.62 -14.68
N GLU A 96 -18.55 0.68 -15.29
CA GLU A 96 -19.51 -0.42 -15.35
C GLU A 96 -19.78 -0.76 -16.81
N GLY A 97 -19.12 -1.80 -17.33
CA GLY A 97 -19.12 -2.03 -18.77
C GLY A 97 -18.41 -0.88 -19.50
N GLY A 98 -19.07 -0.27 -20.49
CA GLY A 98 -18.48 0.80 -21.31
C GLY A 98 -18.59 2.22 -20.76
N ARG A 99 -19.18 2.43 -19.58
CA ARG A 99 -19.42 3.77 -19.01
C ARG A 99 -18.55 4.05 -17.79
N VAL A 100 -18.07 5.28 -17.67
CA VAL A 100 -17.45 5.80 -16.44
C VAL A 100 -18.56 6.17 -15.46
N VAL A 101 -18.41 5.74 -14.20
CA VAL A 101 -19.40 5.97 -13.14
C VAL A 101 -18.85 6.77 -11.96
N ALA A 102 -17.53 6.81 -11.81
CA ALA A 102 -16.85 7.63 -10.81
C ALA A 102 -15.42 7.94 -11.24
N ASP A 103 -14.93 9.08 -10.77
CA ASP A 103 -13.52 9.42 -10.76
C ASP A 103 -12.93 9.01 -9.41
N GLY A 104 -11.64 8.67 -9.38
CA GLY A 104 -10.97 8.31 -8.14
C GLY A 104 -9.50 8.70 -8.10
N GLU A 105 -8.98 8.75 -6.89
CA GLU A 105 -7.57 9.01 -6.60
C GLU A 105 -7.06 8.01 -5.57
N VAL A 106 -5.84 7.49 -5.79
CA VAL A 106 -5.17 6.59 -4.85
C VAL A 106 -4.57 7.40 -3.71
N LEU A 107 -5.10 7.25 -2.50
CA LEU A 107 -4.64 7.96 -1.31
C LEU A 107 -3.46 7.26 -0.62
N SER A 108 -3.37 5.94 -0.72
CA SER A 108 -2.23 5.17 -0.18
C SER A 108 -2.20 3.76 -0.76
N VAL A 109 -1.03 3.14 -0.77
CA VAL A 109 -0.82 1.78 -1.27
C VAL A 109 -0.25 0.89 -0.17
N LYS A 110 -0.84 -0.29 0.03
CA LYS A 110 -0.36 -1.32 0.97
C LYS A 110 -0.01 -2.58 0.21
N LEU A 111 1.25 -3.00 0.29
CA LEU A 111 1.72 -4.28 -0.21
C LEU A 111 1.73 -5.30 0.93
N ILE A 112 0.90 -6.34 0.81
CA ILE A 112 0.97 -7.51 1.71
C ILE A 112 1.72 -8.61 0.98
N THR A 113 3.02 -8.69 1.24
CA THR A 113 3.82 -9.85 0.85
C THR A 113 3.55 -10.96 1.85
N ARG A 114 2.72 -11.95 1.46
CA ARG A 114 2.72 -13.23 2.19
C ARG A 114 4.05 -13.89 1.89
N MET A 115 5.02 -13.74 2.79
CA MET A 115 6.17 -14.64 2.82
C MET A 115 5.61 -16.01 3.17
N SER A 116 5.49 -16.91 2.19
CA SER A 116 5.26 -18.31 2.52
C SER A 116 6.39 -18.76 3.44
N ALA A 117 6.01 -19.32 4.59
CA ALA A 117 6.94 -19.82 5.57
C ALA A 117 7.76 -20.98 4.96
N LEU A 118 8.89 -20.64 4.35
CA LEU A 118 10.06 -21.53 4.26
C LEU A 118 10.78 -21.63 5.62
N SER A 119 10.07 -21.39 6.73
CA SER A 119 10.55 -21.60 8.10
C SER A 119 10.73 -23.08 8.48
N GLY A 120 10.65 -23.99 7.50
CA GLY A 120 10.99 -25.40 7.68
C GLY A 120 12.44 -25.78 7.32
N ARG A 121 13.23 -24.90 6.67
CA ARG A 121 14.59 -25.27 6.19
C ARG A 121 15.66 -24.17 6.29
N LEU A 122 15.55 -23.27 7.26
CA LEU A 122 16.61 -22.29 7.56
C LEU A 122 17.06 -22.35 9.03
N LYS A 123 17.17 -23.56 9.59
CA LYS A 123 17.97 -23.78 10.82
C LYS A 123 19.47 -24.01 10.55
N ASP A 124 19.92 -24.01 9.29
CA ASP A 124 21.26 -24.50 8.95
C ASP A 124 22.18 -23.48 8.25
N TRP A 125 21.83 -22.19 8.30
CA TRP A 125 22.67 -21.11 7.76
C TRP A 125 23.16 -20.09 8.80
N SER A 126 22.71 -20.21 10.04
CA SER A 126 23.12 -19.37 11.17
C SER A 126 24.54 -19.63 11.68
N GLN A 127 25.31 -20.55 11.09
CA GLN A 127 26.69 -20.84 11.50
C GLN A 127 27.79 -20.37 10.53
N ARG A 128 27.49 -19.87 9.32
CA ARG A 128 28.55 -19.54 8.35
C ARG A 128 28.31 -18.21 7.62
N LYS A 129 28.61 -17.11 8.32
CA LYS A 129 29.13 -15.79 7.84
C LYS A 129 28.72 -14.74 8.88
N ARG A 130 29.38 -14.69 10.05
CA ARG A 130 30.61 -13.91 10.29
C ARG A 130 30.69 -12.61 9.48
N ASN A 131 30.58 -11.51 10.23
CA ASN A 131 31.19 -10.20 10.01
C ASN A 131 31.08 -9.63 8.60
N ARG A 132 30.03 -8.86 8.36
CA ARG A 132 30.10 -7.75 7.41
C ARG A 132 29.50 -6.51 8.05
N VAL A 133 30.34 -5.78 8.77
CA VAL A 133 30.09 -4.39 9.15
C VAL A 133 29.99 -3.59 7.85
N SER A 134 28.81 -3.08 7.52
CA SER A 134 28.65 -2.09 6.47
C SER A 134 28.71 -0.71 7.12
N LEU A 135 29.83 0.01 6.92
CA LEU A 135 29.89 1.45 7.13
C LEU A 135 28.88 2.09 6.16
N ILE A 136 27.86 2.75 6.68
CA ILE A 136 27.01 3.64 5.88
C ILE A 136 27.62 5.03 6.00
N GLU A 137 28.18 5.52 4.90
CA GLU A 137 28.67 6.89 4.77
C GLU A 137 27.47 7.81 4.49
N VAL A 138 27.10 8.66 5.46
CA VAL A 138 26.02 9.64 5.31
C VAL A 138 26.58 10.91 4.68
N LYS A 139 26.30 11.15 3.40
CA LYS A 139 26.52 12.46 2.77
C LYS A 139 25.53 13.47 3.36
N ARG A 140 26.05 14.40 4.18
CA ARG A 140 25.29 15.54 4.72
C ARG A 140 25.03 16.57 3.61
N ASN A 141 23.76 16.98 3.48
CA ASN A 141 23.40 18.22 2.79
C ASN A 141 23.60 19.39 3.77
N ARG A 142 24.17 20.48 3.27
CA ARG A 142 24.59 21.67 4.03
C ARG A 142 23.42 22.34 4.75
N LEU A 143 23.54 22.55 6.06
CA LEU A 143 23.02 23.72 6.78
C LEU A 143 23.72 23.81 8.17
N ASN A 144 24.04 25.03 8.57
CA ASN A 144 24.99 25.41 9.60
C ASN A 144 24.59 24.98 11.04
N HIS A 145 25.47 24.29 11.76
CA HIS A 145 25.75 24.48 13.21
C HIS A 145 26.93 23.58 13.67
N PRO A 146 27.83 24.07 14.56
CA PRO A 146 28.99 23.30 15.02
C PRO A 146 28.65 22.52 16.30
N ALA A 147 28.17 21.29 16.13
CA ALA A 147 28.25 20.24 17.16
C ALA A 147 28.20 18.88 16.44
N LEU A 148 29.32 18.14 16.47
CA LEU A 148 29.42 16.82 15.85
C LEU A 148 28.83 15.76 16.78
N THR A 149 27.51 15.60 16.78
CA THR A 149 26.87 14.46 17.46
C THR A 149 26.97 13.23 16.55
N LYS A 150 27.62 12.17 17.05
CA LYS A 150 27.66 10.87 16.38
C LYS A 150 26.55 10.00 16.96
N VAL A 151 25.54 9.67 16.16
CA VAL A 151 24.42 8.82 16.60
C VAL A 151 24.74 7.38 16.23
N ILE A 152 24.80 6.49 17.23
CA ILE A 152 24.97 5.05 17.04
C ILE A 152 23.65 4.38 17.38
N ALA A 153 22.87 3.98 16.38
CA ALA A 153 21.67 3.19 16.59
C ALA A 153 22.04 1.70 16.60
N ARG A 154 21.82 1.01 17.73
CA ARG A 154 21.93 -0.45 17.82
C ARG A 154 20.53 -1.04 17.84
N LYS A 155 20.22 -1.93 16.90
CA LYS A 155 18.95 -2.65 16.86
C LYS A 155 19.16 -4.06 17.43
N ASN A 156 18.72 -4.28 18.68
CA ASN A 156 18.54 -5.64 19.20
C ASN A 156 17.15 -6.13 18.79
N ILE A 157 17.05 -7.42 18.48
CA ILE A 157 15.88 -8.01 17.81
C ILE A 157 14.68 -8.20 18.76
N ASP A 158 14.86 -8.03 20.07
CA ASP A 158 13.75 -8.08 21.03
C ASP A 158 13.84 -6.89 22.01
N GLN A 159 12.86 -5.97 21.88
CA GLN A 159 12.51 -4.82 22.74
C GLN A 159 13.44 -3.56 22.75
N ASP A 160 12.75 -2.40 22.67
CA ASP A 160 13.14 -0.99 22.78
C ASP A 160 14.40 -0.45 22.07
N ILE A 161 14.20 0.63 21.29
CA ILE A 161 15.28 1.42 20.69
C ILE A 161 15.90 2.27 21.80
N SER A 162 17.10 1.91 22.26
CA SER A 162 17.92 2.83 23.07
C SER A 162 18.74 3.74 22.15
N ILE A 163 18.61 5.05 22.36
CA ILE A 163 19.45 6.07 21.74
C ILE A 163 20.42 6.55 22.81
N GLU A 164 21.70 6.25 22.64
CA GLU A 164 22.77 6.77 23.50
C GLU A 164 23.49 7.92 22.79
N TYR A 165 23.74 9.00 23.53
CA TYR A 165 24.50 10.16 23.07
C TYR A 165 25.88 10.11 23.71
N GLU A 166 26.93 10.12 22.89
CA GLU A 166 28.31 10.22 23.36
C GLU A 166 28.82 11.63 23.06
N GLU A 167 29.03 12.44 24.10
CA GLU A 167 29.59 13.77 23.99
C GLU A 167 31.11 13.70 24.06
N PHE A 168 31.79 14.17 23.00
CA PHE A 168 33.25 14.28 22.99
C PHE A 168 33.66 15.68 23.47
N PRO A 169 34.48 15.82 24.52
CA PRO A 169 35.05 17.10 24.88
C PRO A 169 36.05 17.54 23.81
N ILE A 170 35.94 18.79 23.38
CA ILE A 170 36.87 19.42 22.45
C ILE A 170 38.05 19.96 23.28
N SER A 171 39.25 19.44 23.03
CA SER A 171 40.53 20.02 23.49
C SER A 171 40.94 21.21 22.65
#